data_AF-A0A9P5P893-F1
#
_entry.id   AF-A0A9P5P893-F1
#
_cell.length_a   1.000
_cell.length_b   1.000
_cell.length_c   1.000
_cell.angle_alpha   90.00
_cell.angle_beta   90.00
_cell.angle_gamma   90.00
#
_symmetry.space_group_name_H-M   'P 1'
#
loop_
_entity.id
_entity.type
_entity.pdbx_description
1 polymer ?
#
loop_
_entity_poly.entity_id
_entity_poly.type
_entity_poly.pdbx_seq_one_letter_code
_entity_poly.pdbx_strand_id
1 'polypeptide(L)'
;MKANISRWCRDHGSNFASQIFDRSADAFDDFLQSSLFTEKLRKEGEAIQKLLSRPSTMTMNELLKSFSMQELEKDLHAAAPTLWGILTSVSTREGPGSSRRSKELVFTAICTMLSLVRSQRANNFQTIMGLFLLGSGASKREISVLAAAGLSVSPSTVNDHVKQLSQENLEIVQGVIKRFLCSLAWDNLNFAF
;
A
#
# COMPACT_ATOMS: atom_id res chain seq x y z
N MET A 1 -20.49 17.80 33.75
CA MET A 1 -20.91 18.57 32.56
C MET A 1 -20.23 18.10 31.25
N LYS A 2 -18.91 17.78 31.23
CA LYS A 2 -18.20 17.27 30.03
C LYS A 2 -18.79 15.98 29.40
N ALA A 3 -19.32 15.06 30.21
CA ALA A 3 -19.92 13.82 29.72
C ALA A 3 -21.19 14.04 28.88
N ASN A 4 -22.03 15.03 29.22
CA ASN A 4 -23.25 15.35 28.48
C ASN A 4 -22.95 16.01 27.13
N ILE A 5 -21.97 16.91 27.08
CA ILE A 5 -21.56 17.56 25.83
C ILE A 5 -20.94 16.52 24.87
N SER A 6 -20.09 15.63 25.38
CA SER A 6 -19.45 14.59 24.55
C SER A 6 -20.47 13.63 23.94
N ARG A 7 -21.52 13.29 24.71
CA ARG A 7 -22.64 12.48 24.22
C ARG A 7 -23.46 13.23 23.18
N TRP A 8 -23.80 14.49 23.45
CA TRP A 8 -24.52 15.34 22.48
C TRP A 8 -23.75 15.49 21.16
N CYS A 9 -22.45 15.78 21.21
CA CYS A 9 -21.61 15.90 20.00
C CYS A 9 -21.55 14.60 19.19
N ARG A 10 -21.55 13.45 19.87
CA ARG A 10 -21.58 12.14 19.20
C ARG A 10 -22.91 11.90 18.48
N ASP A 11 -24.00 12.25 19.14
CA ASP A 11 -25.35 11.91 18.68
C ASP A 11 -25.91 12.94 17.68
N HIS A 12 -25.50 14.22 17.79
CA HIS A 12 -26.08 15.35 17.04
C HIS A 12 -25.05 16.24 16.33
N GLY A 13 -23.75 16.07 16.62
CA GLY A 13 -22.72 16.98 16.14
C GLY A 13 -22.56 17.00 14.62
N SER A 14 -22.72 15.85 13.95
CA SER A 14 -22.66 15.78 12.48
C SER A 14 -23.79 16.58 11.83
N ASN A 15 -25.03 16.41 12.29
CA ASN A 15 -26.19 17.13 11.78
C ASN A 15 -26.04 18.64 12.02
N PHE A 16 -25.62 19.05 13.22
CA PHE A 16 -25.37 20.45 13.51
C PHE A 16 -24.29 21.06 12.61
N ALA A 17 -23.17 20.35 12.39
CA ALA A 17 -22.12 20.80 11.49
C ALA A 17 -22.61 20.91 10.04
N SER A 18 -23.37 19.93 9.54
CA SER A 18 -23.99 19.99 8.22
C SER A 18 -24.88 21.22 8.05
N GLN A 19 -25.72 21.54 9.03
CA GLN A 19 -26.57 22.74 8.97
C GLN A 19 -25.79 24.05 8.92
N ILE A 20 -24.60 24.10 9.53
CA ILE A 20 -23.71 25.27 9.43
C ILE A 20 -23.16 25.38 8.01
N PHE A 21 -22.64 24.28 7.47
CA PHE A 21 -22.03 24.24 6.13
C PHE A 21 -23.05 24.46 5.01
N ASP A 22 -24.30 23.98 5.17
CA ASP A 22 -25.38 24.23 4.21
C ASP A 22 -25.77 25.71 4.14
N ARG A 23 -25.54 26.46 5.23
CA ARG A 23 -25.86 27.89 5.31
C ARG A 23 -24.73 28.80 4.86
N SER A 24 -23.49 28.30 4.84
CA SER A 24 -22.31 29.07 4.43
C SER A 24 -21.28 28.13 3.79
N ALA A 25 -21.12 28.26 2.47
CA ALA A 25 -20.09 27.53 1.73
C ALA A 25 -18.68 27.93 2.20
N ASP A 26 -18.47 29.23 2.48
CA ASP A 26 -17.18 29.74 2.98
C ASP A 26 -16.79 29.06 4.30
N ALA A 27 -17.75 28.77 5.19
CA ALA A 27 -17.48 28.08 6.44
C ALA A 27 -17.00 26.63 6.23
N PHE A 28 -17.46 25.98 5.15
CA PHE A 28 -16.99 24.65 4.78
C PHE A 28 -15.57 24.70 4.21
N ASP A 29 -15.29 25.65 3.33
CA ASP A 29 -13.94 25.84 2.75
C ASP A 29 -12.92 26.20 3.84
N ASP A 30 -13.28 27.10 4.76
CA ASP A 30 -12.47 27.43 5.94
C ASP A 30 -12.22 26.19 6.81
N PHE A 31 -13.22 25.32 6.97
CA PHE A 31 -13.04 24.06 7.69
C PHE A 31 -12.10 23.10 6.95
N LEU A 32 -12.18 22.98 5.63
CA LEU A 32 -11.27 22.15 4.84
C LEU A 32 -9.82 22.67 4.90
N GLN A 33 -9.64 24.00 4.98
CA GLN A 33 -8.33 24.63 5.16
C GLN A 33 -7.87 24.64 6.63
N SER A 34 -8.73 24.27 7.56
CA SER A 34 -8.40 24.27 8.98
C SER A 34 -7.27 23.29 9.32
N SER A 35 -6.49 23.64 10.34
CA SER A 35 -5.44 22.77 10.87
C SER A 35 -5.98 21.43 11.37
N LEU A 36 -7.26 21.37 11.79
CA LEU A 36 -7.85 20.14 12.32
C LEU A 36 -8.09 19.09 11.23
N PHE A 37 -8.67 19.50 10.09
CA PHE A 37 -8.92 18.58 8.97
C PHE A 37 -7.63 18.15 8.30
N THR A 38 -6.75 19.10 8.02
CA THR A 38 -5.44 18.84 7.39
C THR A 38 -4.56 17.94 8.26
N GLU A 39 -4.52 18.15 9.57
CA GLU A 39 -3.79 17.29 10.52
C GLU A 39 -4.35 15.86 10.56
N LYS A 40 -5.68 15.70 10.43
CA LYS A 40 -6.29 14.36 10.37
C LYS A 40 -5.83 13.62 9.12
N LEU A 41 -5.88 14.24 7.95
CA LEU A 41 -5.39 13.64 6.70
C LEU A 41 -3.88 13.38 6.75
N ARG A 42 -3.10 14.28 7.35
CA ARG A 42 -1.65 14.12 7.53
C ARG A 42 -1.34 12.86 8.35
N LYS A 43 -2.06 12.64 9.47
CA LYS A 43 -1.93 11.44 10.31
C LYS A 43 -2.31 10.16 9.57
N GLU A 44 -3.39 10.18 8.78
CA GLU A 44 -3.76 9.04 7.94
C GLU A 44 -2.66 8.74 6.90
N GLY A 45 -2.07 9.77 6.28
CA GLY A 45 -0.94 9.61 5.37
C GLY A 45 0.32 9.04 6.05
N GLU A 46 0.61 9.43 7.29
CA GLU A 46 1.69 8.84 8.10
C GLU A 46 1.43 7.38 8.45
N ALA A 47 0.17 7.04 8.78
CA ALA A 47 -0.23 5.66 9.06
C ALA A 47 -0.06 4.77 7.83
N ILE A 48 -0.50 5.22 6.66
CA ILE A 48 -0.28 4.54 5.37
C ILE A 48 1.22 4.34 5.10
N GLN A 49 2.02 5.40 5.26
CA GLN A 49 3.46 5.34 5.05
C GLN A 49 4.12 4.31 5.97
N LYS A 50 3.73 4.28 7.25
CA LYS A 50 4.28 3.33 8.22
C LYS A 50 3.91 1.90 7.86
N LEU A 51 2.66 1.66 7.44
CA LEU A 51 2.17 0.34 7.01
C LEU A 51 2.97 -0.20 5.82
N LEU A 52 3.31 0.66 4.86
CA LEU A 52 3.98 0.28 3.61
C LEU A 52 5.51 0.38 3.69
N SER A 53 6.06 0.79 4.83
CA SER A 53 7.51 0.80 5.07
C SER A 53 7.99 -0.56 5.54
N ARG A 54 9.10 -1.04 4.98
CA ARG A 54 9.75 -2.26 5.44
C ARG A 54 10.48 -2.03 6.78
N PRO A 55 10.22 -2.83 7.82
CA PRO A 55 11.08 -2.87 9.00
C PRO A 55 12.51 -3.29 8.60
N SER A 56 13.54 -2.71 9.22
CA SER A 56 14.94 -3.03 8.88
C SER A 56 15.32 -4.49 9.13
N THR A 57 14.58 -5.19 9.98
CA THR A 57 14.80 -6.59 10.33
C THR A 57 14.13 -7.57 9.35
N MET A 58 13.26 -7.08 8.47
CA MET A 58 12.48 -7.93 7.57
C MET A 58 13.26 -8.23 6.28
N THR A 59 13.42 -9.52 5.99
CA THR A 59 14.07 -10.01 4.76
C THR A 59 13.15 -9.89 3.53
N MET A 60 13.72 -10.02 2.33
CA MET A 60 12.91 -10.01 1.11
C MET A 60 12.02 -11.25 1.02
N ASN A 61 12.53 -12.42 1.42
CA ASN A 61 11.76 -13.65 1.50
C ASN A 61 10.55 -13.55 2.44
N GLU A 62 10.71 -12.95 3.62
CA GLU A 62 9.60 -12.72 4.54
C GLU A 62 8.56 -11.78 3.94
N LEU A 63 9.00 -10.69 3.30
CA LEU A 63 8.10 -9.74 2.64
C LEU A 63 7.21 -10.43 1.60
N LEU A 64 7.80 -11.27 0.74
CA LEU A 64 7.05 -12.01 -0.27
C LEU A 64 6.08 -13.02 0.34
N LYS A 65 6.47 -13.69 1.42
CA LYS A 65 5.63 -14.69 2.09
C LYS A 65 4.46 -14.07 2.86
N SER A 66 4.67 -12.92 3.49
CA SER A 66 3.67 -12.29 4.36
C SER A 66 2.68 -11.41 3.61
N PHE A 67 2.98 -11.04 2.37
CA PHE A 67 2.14 -10.09 1.65
C PHE A 67 0.82 -10.69 1.18
N SER A 68 -0.26 -9.94 1.41
CA SER A 68 -1.61 -10.27 0.95
C SER A 68 -2.30 -8.98 0.50
N MET A 69 -2.90 -9.00 -0.69
CA MET A 69 -3.64 -7.86 -1.21
C MET A 69 -4.90 -7.59 -0.37
N GLN A 70 -5.58 -8.65 0.05
CA GLN A 70 -6.81 -8.57 0.84
C GLN A 70 -6.56 -8.00 2.23
N GLU A 71 -5.45 -8.37 2.87
CA GLU A 71 -5.09 -7.81 4.18
C GLU A 71 -4.61 -6.35 4.03
N LEU A 72 -3.83 -6.05 2.98
CA LEU A 72 -3.40 -4.68 2.71
C LEU A 72 -4.60 -3.73 2.52
N GLU A 73 -5.63 -4.17 1.80
CA GLU A 73 -6.87 -3.40 1.62
C GLU A 73 -7.53 -3.06 2.97
N LYS A 74 -7.71 -4.06 3.83
CA LYS A 74 -8.29 -3.89 5.17
C LYS A 74 -7.46 -2.96 6.03
N ASP A 75 -6.15 -3.13 6.03
CA ASP A 75 -5.22 -2.32 6.81
C ASP A 75 -5.22 -0.87 6.34
N LEU A 76 -5.28 -0.62 5.03
CA LEU A 76 -5.37 0.74 4.47
C LEU A 76 -6.71 1.40 4.79
N HIS A 77 -7.81 0.66 4.71
CA HIS A 77 -9.12 1.17 5.11
C HIS A 77 -9.13 1.57 6.60
N ALA A 78 -8.51 0.76 7.47
CA ALA A 78 -8.39 1.06 8.90
C ALA A 78 -7.43 2.22 9.19
N ALA A 79 -6.33 2.33 8.44
CA ALA A 79 -5.31 3.36 8.62
C ALA A 79 -5.74 4.74 8.12
N ALA A 80 -6.59 4.79 7.09
CA ALA A 80 -7.00 6.03 6.43
C ALA A 80 -8.51 6.10 6.12
N PRO A 81 -9.38 6.04 7.15
CA PRO A 81 -10.82 5.99 6.96
C PRO A 81 -11.41 7.26 6.34
N THR A 82 -10.82 8.43 6.60
CA THR A 82 -11.30 9.70 6.01
C THR A 82 -10.97 9.76 4.53
N LEU A 83 -9.72 9.47 4.15
CA LEU A 83 -9.31 9.40 2.76
C LEU A 83 -10.13 8.35 1.99
N TRP A 84 -10.34 7.17 2.59
CA TRP A 84 -11.16 6.12 1.98
C TRP A 84 -12.62 6.57 1.78
N GLY A 85 -13.19 7.26 2.77
CA GLY A 85 -14.52 7.85 2.67
C GLY A 85 -14.64 8.88 1.54
N ILE A 86 -13.61 9.71 1.34
CA ILE A 86 -13.55 10.68 0.22
C ILE A 86 -13.52 9.94 -1.11
N LEU A 87 -12.62 8.97 -1.28
CA LEU A 87 -12.50 8.19 -2.52
C LEU A 87 -13.82 7.45 -2.84
N THR A 88 -14.45 6.87 -1.83
CA THR A 88 -15.74 6.19 -1.95
C THR A 88 -16.82 7.16 -2.42
N SER A 89 -16.94 8.32 -1.77
CA SER A 89 -17.95 9.33 -2.09
C SER A 89 -17.79 9.87 -3.51
N VAL A 90 -16.57 10.20 -3.93
CA VAL A 90 -16.27 10.71 -5.29
C VAL A 90 -16.48 9.64 -6.36
N SER A 91 -16.29 8.36 -6.03
CA SER A 91 -16.47 7.24 -6.98
C SER A 91 -17.89 6.71 -7.09
N THR A 92 -18.81 7.17 -6.23
CA THR A 92 -20.18 6.67 -6.21
C THR A 92 -20.92 7.24 -7.41
N ARG A 93 -21.39 6.35 -8.30
CA ARG A 93 -22.22 6.71 -9.44
C ARG A 93 -23.65 6.32 -9.13
N GLU A 94 -24.57 7.27 -9.32
CA GLU A 94 -26.00 6.99 -9.30
C GLU A 94 -26.38 6.32 -10.64
N GLY A 95 -26.77 5.05 -10.59
CA GLY A 95 -27.27 4.32 -11.76
C GLY A 95 -26.97 2.82 -11.75
N PRO A 96 -27.79 2.00 -12.45
CA PRO A 96 -27.59 0.57 -12.54
C PRO A 96 -26.42 0.25 -13.48
N GLY A 97 -25.23 0.14 -12.91
CA GLY A 97 -24.04 -0.33 -13.62
C GLY A 97 -22.96 -0.73 -12.62
N SER A 98 -22.83 -2.03 -12.37
CA SER A 98 -21.69 -2.53 -11.59
C SER A 98 -20.42 -2.24 -12.38
N SER A 99 -19.50 -1.47 -11.78
CA SER A 99 -18.17 -1.29 -12.35
C SER A 99 -17.50 -2.66 -12.48
N ARG A 100 -16.98 -2.99 -13.67
CA ARG A 100 -16.20 -4.22 -13.89
C ARG A 100 -14.92 -4.26 -13.05
N ARG A 101 -14.45 -3.09 -12.57
CA ARG A 101 -13.27 -2.95 -11.70
C ARG A 101 -13.69 -2.85 -10.24
N SER A 102 -13.04 -3.63 -9.38
CA SER A 102 -13.12 -3.44 -7.92
C SER A 102 -12.60 -2.07 -7.55
N LYS A 103 -13.43 -1.29 -6.87
CA LYS A 103 -13.09 0.08 -6.43
C LYS A 103 -12.02 0.03 -5.35
N GLU A 104 -12.10 -1.00 -4.52
CA GLU A 104 -11.24 -1.25 -3.37
C GLU A 104 -9.79 -1.49 -3.80
N LEU A 105 -9.56 -2.25 -4.88
CA LEU A 105 -8.24 -2.41 -5.47
C LEU A 105 -7.68 -1.08 -6.02
N VAL A 106 -8.53 -0.26 -6.65
CA VAL A 106 -8.11 1.06 -7.15
C VAL A 106 -7.75 1.99 -5.98
N PHE A 107 -8.51 1.96 -4.89
CA PHE A 107 -8.23 2.77 -3.71
C PHE A 107 -6.95 2.33 -3.01
N THR A 108 -6.75 1.01 -2.89
CA THR A 108 -5.48 0.42 -2.43
C THR A 108 -4.31 0.93 -3.28
N ALA A 109 -4.42 0.89 -4.61
CA ALA A 109 -3.39 1.42 -5.50
C ALA A 109 -3.14 2.92 -5.28
N ILE A 110 -4.19 3.74 -5.12
CA ILE A 110 -4.04 5.17 -4.84
C ILE A 110 -3.29 5.40 -3.51
N CYS A 111 -3.68 4.71 -2.44
CA CYS A 111 -3.02 4.83 -1.14
C CYS A 111 -1.54 4.39 -1.19
N THR A 112 -1.23 3.32 -1.92
CA THR A 112 0.16 2.87 -2.08
C THR A 112 1.01 3.85 -2.90
N MET A 113 0.42 4.51 -3.92
CA MET A 113 1.09 5.59 -4.66
C MET A 113 1.33 6.81 -3.76
N LEU A 114 0.35 7.19 -2.93
CA LEU A 114 0.51 8.28 -1.96
C LEU A 114 1.63 7.99 -0.96
N SER A 115 1.73 6.75 -0.47
CA SER A 115 2.83 6.31 0.39
C SER A 115 4.20 6.51 -0.24
N LEU A 116 4.34 6.13 -1.51
CA LEU A 116 5.59 6.27 -2.26
C LEU A 116 6.01 7.73 -2.41
N VAL A 117 5.05 8.63 -2.68
CA VAL A 117 5.29 10.07 -2.76
C VAL A 117 5.78 10.62 -1.42
N ARG A 118 5.24 10.12 -0.30
CA ARG A 118 5.66 10.54 1.04
C ARG A 118 7.05 10.02 1.43
N SER A 119 7.37 8.79 1.05
CA SER A 119 8.66 8.18 1.36
C SER A 119 9.02 7.10 0.35
N GLN A 120 10.20 7.25 -0.25
CA GLN A 120 10.78 6.23 -1.14
C GLN A 120 11.08 4.91 -0.42
N ARG A 121 11.09 4.90 0.92
CA ARG A 121 11.26 3.67 1.73
C ARG A 121 9.92 2.97 2.03
N ALA A 122 8.79 3.61 1.73
CA ALA A 122 7.45 3.10 1.97
C ALA A 122 6.85 2.47 0.71
N ASN A 123 7.61 1.53 0.12
CA ASN A 123 7.39 1.00 -1.22
C ASN A 123 7.25 -0.54 -1.26
N ASN A 124 6.80 -1.16 -0.15
CA ASN A 124 6.61 -2.62 -0.07
C ASN A 124 5.70 -3.14 -1.19
N PHE A 125 4.58 -2.46 -1.42
CA PHE A 125 3.66 -2.81 -2.50
C PHE A 125 4.34 -2.77 -3.87
N GLN A 126 5.03 -1.67 -4.18
CA GLN A 126 5.72 -1.48 -5.46
C GLN A 126 6.85 -2.50 -5.66
N THR A 127 7.54 -2.89 -4.58
CA THR A 127 8.57 -3.92 -4.60
C THR A 127 8.00 -5.26 -5.03
N ILE A 128 6.87 -5.65 -4.43
CA ILE A 128 6.19 -6.91 -4.71
C ILE A 128 5.60 -6.91 -6.11
N MET A 129 5.01 -5.79 -6.53
CA MET A 129 4.51 -5.63 -7.90
C MET A 129 5.66 -5.74 -8.91
N GLY A 130 6.82 -5.14 -8.65
CA GLY A 130 8.00 -5.26 -9.52
C GLY A 130 8.52 -6.68 -9.66
N LEU A 131 8.60 -7.41 -8.54
CA LEU A 131 8.99 -8.83 -8.54
C LEU A 131 7.96 -9.70 -9.27
N PHE A 132 6.67 -9.45 -9.05
CA PHE A 132 5.58 -10.13 -9.75
C PHE A 132 5.62 -9.91 -11.26
N LEU A 133 5.82 -8.66 -11.70
CA LEU A 133 5.93 -8.31 -13.12
C LEU A 133 7.12 -9.01 -13.78
N LEU A 134 8.28 -8.99 -13.12
CA LEU A 134 9.46 -9.70 -13.62
C LEU A 134 9.21 -11.21 -13.72
N GLY A 135 8.63 -11.83 -12.68
CA GLY A 135 8.28 -13.25 -12.67
C GLY A 135 7.22 -13.63 -13.71
N SER A 136 6.38 -12.68 -14.11
CA SER A 136 5.37 -12.83 -15.16
C SER A 136 5.92 -12.60 -16.58
N GLY A 137 7.22 -12.33 -16.72
CA GLY A 137 7.86 -12.12 -18.02
C GLY A 137 7.71 -10.70 -18.59
N ALA A 138 7.32 -9.72 -17.77
CA ALA A 138 7.23 -8.33 -18.23
C ALA A 138 8.61 -7.80 -18.65
N SER A 139 8.63 -7.07 -19.77
CA SER A 139 9.84 -6.44 -20.28
C SER A 139 10.31 -5.30 -19.37
N LYS A 140 11.62 -5.01 -19.43
CA LYS A 140 12.23 -3.87 -18.71
C LYS A 140 11.50 -2.55 -19.00
N ARG A 141 11.00 -2.37 -20.22
CA ARG A 141 10.28 -1.16 -20.65
C ARG A 141 8.93 -1.04 -19.96
N GLU A 142 8.16 -2.13 -19.88
CA GLU A 142 6.86 -2.14 -19.19
C GLU A 142 7.01 -1.85 -17.70
N ILE A 143 7.98 -2.50 -17.03
CA ILE A 143 8.29 -2.24 -15.62
C ILE A 143 8.70 -0.77 -15.42
N SER A 144 9.50 -0.21 -16.33
CA SER A 144 9.91 1.20 -16.25
C SER A 144 8.73 2.17 -16.36
N VAL A 145 7.75 1.88 -17.20
CA VAL A 145 6.53 2.71 -17.33
C VAL A 145 5.70 2.63 -16.05
N LEU A 146 5.51 1.43 -15.50
CA LEU A 146 4.77 1.23 -14.25
C LEU A 146 5.48 1.84 -13.04
N ALA A 147 6.81 1.82 -13.04
CA ALA A 147 7.61 2.48 -12.01
C ALA A 147 7.45 4.00 -12.05
N ALA A 148 7.46 4.60 -13.25
CA ALA A 148 7.20 6.04 -13.42
C ALA A 148 5.78 6.43 -12.97
N ALA A 149 4.81 5.52 -13.09
CA ALA A 149 3.45 5.69 -12.60
C ALA A 149 3.28 5.41 -11.09
N GLY A 150 4.34 5.02 -10.38
CA GLY A 150 4.30 4.71 -8.94
C GLY A 150 3.67 3.37 -8.58
N LEU A 151 3.45 2.49 -9.57
CA LEU A 151 2.86 1.15 -9.39
C LEU A 151 3.90 0.06 -9.17
N SER A 152 5.17 0.34 -9.45
CA SER A 152 6.28 -0.61 -9.30
C SER A 152 7.57 0.11 -8.91
N VAL A 153 8.59 -0.66 -8.49
CA VAL A 153 9.96 -0.14 -8.33
C VAL A 153 10.69 -0.18 -9.68
N SER A 154 11.78 0.57 -9.80
CA SER A 154 12.56 0.62 -11.04
C SER A 154 13.08 -0.78 -11.44
N PRO A 155 13.27 -1.08 -12.74
CA PRO A 155 13.79 -2.37 -13.15
C PRO A 155 15.17 -2.72 -12.54
N SER A 156 16.02 -1.72 -12.31
CA SER A 156 17.29 -1.89 -11.58
C SER A 156 17.06 -2.33 -10.13
N THR A 157 16.12 -1.69 -9.44
CA THR A 157 15.74 -2.05 -8.07
C THR A 157 15.18 -3.47 -8.00
N VAL A 158 14.36 -3.88 -8.98
CA VAL A 158 13.87 -5.27 -9.06
C VAL A 158 15.04 -6.24 -9.16
N ASN A 159 16.00 -5.99 -10.05
CA ASN A 159 17.19 -6.85 -10.19
C ASN A 159 18.03 -6.92 -8.91
N ASP A 160 18.17 -5.81 -8.19
CA ASP A 160 18.89 -5.80 -6.92
C ASP A 160 18.16 -6.63 -5.86
N HIS A 161 16.82 -6.58 -5.82
CA HIS A 161 16.02 -7.44 -4.96
C HIS A 161 16.08 -8.92 -5.35
N VAL A 162 16.18 -9.24 -6.64
CA VAL A 162 16.40 -10.61 -7.10
C VAL A 162 17.75 -11.13 -6.63
N LYS A 163 18.83 -10.33 -6.77
CA LYS A 163 20.15 -10.71 -6.25
C LYS A 163 20.13 -10.92 -4.74
N GLN A 164 19.44 -10.04 -4.01
CA GLN A 164 19.25 -10.19 -2.56
C GLN A 164 18.51 -11.50 -2.23
N LEU A 165 17.42 -11.82 -2.93
CA LEU A 165 16.68 -13.06 -2.76
C LEU A 165 17.54 -14.30 -3.06
N SER A 166 18.35 -14.26 -4.12
CA SER A 166 19.28 -15.33 -4.45
C SER A 166 20.29 -15.55 -3.32
N GLN A 167 20.84 -14.48 -2.75
CA GLN A 167 21.77 -14.56 -1.62
C GLN A 167 21.09 -15.14 -0.37
N GLU A 168 19.91 -14.64 -0.01
CA GLU A 168 19.12 -15.16 1.12
C GLU A 168 18.83 -16.66 0.95
N ASN A 169 18.47 -17.10 -0.27
CA ASN A 169 18.18 -18.50 -0.56
C ASN A 169 19.44 -19.37 -0.53
N LEU A 170 20.59 -18.87 -0.99
CA LEU A 170 21.87 -19.58 -0.91
C LEU A 170 22.26 -19.83 0.55
N GLU A 171 22.07 -18.86 1.43
CA GLU A 171 22.33 -19.00 2.87
C GLU A 171 21.45 -20.08 3.50
N ILE A 172 20.16 -20.13 3.14
CA ILE A 172 19.23 -21.17 3.58
C ILE A 172 19.71 -22.55 3.11
N VAL A 173 20.05 -22.69 1.81
CA VAL A 173 20.51 -23.96 1.23
C VAL A 173 21.82 -24.41 1.87
N GLN A 174 22.79 -23.52 2.05
CA GLN A 174 24.04 -23.82 2.75
C GLN A 174 23.79 -24.27 4.20
N GLY A 175 22.83 -23.65 4.88
CA GLY A 175 22.42 -24.05 6.22
C GLY A 175 21.85 -25.47 6.27
N VAL A 176 21.06 -25.86 5.27
CA VAL A 176 20.52 -27.22 5.13
C VAL A 176 21.63 -28.23 4.84
N ILE A 177 22.51 -27.95 3.87
CA ILE A 177 23.61 -28.85 3.48
C ILE A 177 24.58 -29.11 4.65
N LYS A 178 24.86 -28.09 5.48
CA LYS A 178 25.72 -28.27 6.66
C LYS A 178 25.08 -29.12 7.77
N ARG A 179 23.76 -29.25 7.79
CA ARG A 179 23.01 -29.94 8.85
C ARG A 179 22.62 -31.38 8.48
N PHE A 180 22.50 -31.68 7.19
CA PHE A 180 22.01 -32.96 6.72
C PHE A 180 23.01 -33.61 5.76
N LEU A 181 23.04 -34.94 5.74
CA LEU A 181 23.66 -35.70 4.65
C LEU A 181 22.85 -35.46 3.38
N CYS A 182 23.40 -34.69 2.45
CA CYS A 182 22.76 -34.39 1.16
C CYS A 182 23.35 -35.28 0.06
N SER A 183 22.48 -35.84 -0.78
CA SER A 183 22.85 -36.44 -2.05
C SER A 183 22.48 -35.48 -3.18
N LEU A 184 23.43 -35.17 -4.06
CA LEU A 184 23.20 -34.32 -5.24
C LEU A 184 22.68 -35.20 -6.37
N ALA A 185 21.37 -35.16 -6.60
CA ALA A 185 20.76 -35.73 -7.80
C ALA A 185 20.82 -34.68 -8.93
N TRP A 186 21.53 -35.00 -10.00
CA TRP A 186 21.87 -34.07 -11.08
C TRP A 186 21.06 -34.43 -12.32
N ASP A 187 20.00 -33.69 -12.60
CA ASP A 187 19.16 -33.85 -13.80
C ASP A 187 18.77 -32.43 -14.28
N ASN A 188 19.39 -31.93 -15.35
CA ASN A 188 19.22 -30.57 -15.93
C ASN A 188 20.04 -29.39 -15.35
N LEU A 189 21.34 -29.56 -15.15
CA LEU A 189 22.25 -28.42 -14.96
C LEU A 189 22.90 -28.06 -16.30
N ASN A 190 22.55 -26.88 -16.81
CA ASN A 190 23.10 -26.35 -18.05
C ASN A 190 24.43 -25.65 -17.75
N PHE A 191 25.54 -26.35 -17.96
CA PHE A 191 26.85 -25.71 -17.97
C PHE A 191 26.98 -24.94 -19.28
N ALA A 192 27.02 -23.61 -19.19
CA ALA A 192 27.46 -22.79 -20.32
C ALA A 192 28.97 -22.99 -20.48
N PHE A 193 29.36 -23.84 -21.44
CA PHE A 193 30.74 -23.99 -21.90
C PHE A 193 31.08 -22.88 -22.91
#